data_AF-A0A853CLA0-F1
#
_entry.id   AF-A0A853CLA0-F1
#
_cell.length_a   1.000
_cell.length_b   1.000
_cell.length_c   1.000
_cell.angle_alpha   90.00
_cell.angle_beta   90.00
_cell.angle_gamma   90.00
#
_symmetry.space_group_name_H-M   'P 1'
#
loop_
_entity.id
_entity.type
_entity.pdbx_description
1 polymer ?
#
loop_
_entity_poly.entity_id
_entity_poly.type
_entity_poly.pdbx_seq_one_letter_code
_entity_poly.pdbx_strand_id
1 'polypeptide(L)'
;MTGANRPSAGTWVLAALSALLHLVVGVYYLASGLVAPGWAVAVLLVWWVLLAVQLSRLALRGSWWTPAVPVVAFATWFLVITLGERFLHWTA
;
A
#
# COMPACT_ATOMS: atom_id res chain seq x y z
N MET A 1 19.99 0.35 -21.60
CA MET A 1 19.19 1.46 -22.19
C MET A 1 17.74 1.31 -21.74
N THR A 2 17.33 1.94 -20.64
CA THR A 2 15.90 1.98 -20.28
C THR A 2 15.35 3.30 -20.77
N GLY A 3 14.71 3.31 -21.94
CA GLY A 3 13.92 4.45 -22.36
C GLY A 3 12.84 4.69 -21.31
N ALA A 4 12.85 5.86 -20.66
CA ALA A 4 11.75 6.25 -19.81
C ALA A 4 10.51 6.34 -20.71
N ASN A 5 9.59 5.39 -20.58
CA ASN A 5 8.31 5.47 -21.27
C ASN A 5 7.60 6.74 -20.79
N ARG A 6 7.24 7.60 -21.73
CA ARG A 6 6.40 8.76 -21.40
C ARG A 6 5.04 8.23 -20.95
N PRO A 7 4.47 8.76 -19.85
CA PRO A 7 3.14 8.38 -19.40
C PRO A 7 2.11 8.54 -20.53
N SER A 8 1.33 7.49 -20.78
CA SER A 8 0.17 7.52 -21.66
C SER A 8 -1.11 7.69 -20.86
N ALA A 9 -2.22 8.05 -21.52
CA ALA A 9 -3.54 8.14 -20.88
C ALA A 9 -3.92 6.84 -20.16
N GLY A 10 -3.65 5.68 -20.76
CA GLY A 10 -3.92 4.37 -20.15
C GLY A 10 -3.13 4.14 -18.86
N THR A 11 -1.84 4.49 -18.83
CA THR A 11 -1.02 4.35 -17.62
C THR A 11 -1.46 5.30 -16.50
N TRP A 12 -1.96 6.49 -16.85
CA TRP A 12 -2.53 7.42 -15.87
C TRP A 12 -3.85 6.93 -15.28
N VAL A 13 -4.76 6.41 -16.12
CA VAL A 13 -6.00 5.81 -15.65
C VAL A 13 -5.70 4.65 -14.70
N LEU A 14 -4.78 3.77 -15.07
CA LEU A 14 -4.38 2.64 -14.22
C LEU A 14 -3.74 3.11 -12.90
N ALA A 15 -2.90 4.14 -12.94
CA ALA A 15 -2.32 4.74 -11.74
C ALA A 15 -3.39 5.34 -10.81
N ALA A 16 -4.39 6.04 -11.37
CA ALA A 16 -5.49 6.61 -10.61
C ALA A 16 -6.35 5.54 -9.93
N LEU A 17 -6.69 4.46 -10.66
CA LEU A 17 -7.40 3.31 -10.09
C LEU A 17 -6.58 2.64 -8.99
N SER A 18 -5.27 2.47 -9.21
CA SER A 18 -4.38 1.89 -8.20
C SER A 18 -4.27 2.78 -6.96
N ALA A 19 -4.26 4.11 -7.13
CA ALA A 19 -4.24 5.06 -6.02
C ALA A 19 -5.54 4.99 -5.21
N LEU A 20 -6.70 4.91 -5.88
CA LEU A 20 -7.99 4.72 -5.22
C LEU A 20 -8.01 3.43 -4.40
N LEU A 21 -7.56 2.31 -4.98
CA LEU A 21 -7.44 1.04 -4.26
C LEU A 21 -6.47 1.14 -3.08
N HIS A 22 -5.35 1.84 -3.22
CA HIS A 22 -4.37 2.04 -2.14
C HIS A 22 -4.96 2.85 -0.97
N LEU A 23 -5.80 3.83 -1.27
CA LEU A 23 -6.57 4.58 -0.26
C LEU A 23 -7.60 3.71 0.45
N VAL A 24 -8.35 2.88 -0.29
CA VAL A 24 -9.29 1.90 0.30
C VAL A 24 -8.54 0.95 1.24
N VAL A 25 -7.37 0.44 0.82
CA VAL A 25 -6.52 -0.38 1.68
C VAL A 25 -6.06 0.38 2.93
N GLY A 26 -5.80 1.69 2.82
CA GLY A 26 -5.44 2.56 3.95
C GLY A 26 -6.47 2.58 5.10
N VAL A 27 -7.76 2.34 4.82
CA VAL A 27 -8.79 2.22 5.86
C VAL A 27 -8.49 1.07 6.83
N TYR A 28 -7.99 -0.07 6.31
CA TYR A 28 -7.60 -1.22 7.14
C TYR A 28 -6.38 -0.92 8.01
N TYR A 29 -5.46 -0.10 7.52
CA TYR A 29 -4.30 0.35 8.30
C TYR A 29 -4.73 1.22 9.47
N LEU A 30 -5.68 2.15 9.26
CA LEU A 30 -6.24 2.96 10.34
C LEU A 30 -7.04 2.12 11.35
N ALA A 31 -7.88 1.21 10.85
CA ALA A 31 -8.67 0.31 11.68
C ALA A 31 -7.81 -0.65 12.53
N SER A 32 -6.55 -0.90 12.15
CA SER A 32 -5.64 -1.74 12.94
C SER A 32 -5.38 -1.21 14.35
N GLY A 33 -5.58 0.08 14.61
CA GLY A 33 -5.51 0.65 15.95
C GLY A 33 -6.55 0.11 16.93
N LEU A 34 -7.57 -0.62 16.45
CA LEU A 34 -8.53 -1.33 17.28
C LEU A 34 -7.99 -2.67 17.81
N VAL A 35 -6.87 -3.17 17.30
CA VAL A 35 -6.40 -4.55 17.54
C VAL A 35 -4.91 -4.62 17.86
N ALA A 36 -4.11 -3.72 17.28
CA ALA A 36 -2.66 -3.72 17.36
C ALA A 36 -2.13 -2.57 18.25
N PRO A 37 -0.96 -2.74 18.90
CA PRO A 37 -0.35 -1.69 19.70
C PRO A 37 0.04 -0.49 18.84
N GLY A 38 -0.03 0.72 19.41
CA GLY A 38 0.14 1.98 18.66
C GLY A 38 1.47 2.09 17.89
N TRP A 39 2.56 1.49 18.39
CA TRP A 39 3.84 1.48 17.66
C TRP A 39 3.77 0.64 16.36
N ALA A 40 3.05 -0.48 16.37
CA ALA A 40 2.90 -1.35 15.20
C ALA A 40 2.06 -0.66 14.13
N VAL A 41 0.99 0.01 14.56
CA VAL A 41 0.15 0.87 13.69
C VAL A 41 0.99 1.99 13.08
N ALA A 42 1.84 2.66 13.86
CA ALA A 42 2.73 3.70 13.36
C ALA A 42 3.69 3.16 12.28
N VAL A 43 4.30 1.99 12.50
CA VAL A 43 5.16 1.33 11.51
C VAL A 43 4.39 0.97 10.24
N LEU A 44 3.19 0.41 10.37
CA LEU A 44 2.31 0.09 9.24
C LEU A 44 1.93 1.35 8.45
N LEU A 45 1.57 2.45 9.12
CA LEU A 45 1.24 3.72 8.45
C LEU A 45 2.43 4.30 7.70
N VAL A 46 3.63 4.25 8.29
CA VAL A 46 4.87 4.65 7.60
C VAL A 46 5.09 3.79 6.35
N TRP A 47 4.93 2.47 6.46
CA TRP A 47 5.03 1.56 5.32
C TRP A 47 4.02 1.89 4.21
N TRP A 48 2.77 2.16 4.58
CA TRP A 48 1.71 2.54 3.65
C TRP A 48 2.04 3.84 2.88
N VAL A 49 2.61 4.84 3.58
CA VAL A 49 3.07 6.08 2.95
C VAL A 49 4.24 5.83 1.98
N LEU A 50 5.19 4.98 2.36
CA LEU A 50 6.31 4.62 1.47
C LEU A 50 5.82 3.94 0.19
N LEU A 51 4.81 3.08 0.30
CA LEU A 51 4.15 2.48 -0.85
C LEU A 51 3.44 3.53 -1.72
N ALA A 52 2.76 4.51 -1.13
CA ALA A 52 2.16 5.62 -1.88
C ALA A 52 3.23 6.43 -2.64
N VAL A 53 4.38 6.71 -2.03
CA VAL A 53 5.52 7.34 -2.71
C VAL A 53 6.00 6.49 -3.89
N GLN A 54 6.08 5.16 -3.73
CA GLN A 54 6.47 4.26 -4.80
C GLN A 54 5.44 4.21 -5.93
N LEU A 55 4.14 4.22 -5.62
CA LEU A 55 3.06 4.35 -6.61
C LEU A 55 3.24 5.62 -7.43
N SER A 56 3.47 6.76 -6.78
CA SER A 56 3.72 8.03 -7.47
C SER A 56 4.93 7.95 -8.39
N ARG A 57 6.03 7.33 -7.94
CA ARG A 57 7.23 7.10 -8.77
C ARG A 57 6.93 6.23 -9.99
N LEU A 58 6.12 5.19 -9.84
CA LEU A 58 5.72 4.32 -10.94
C LEU A 58 4.81 5.04 -11.94
N ALA A 59 3.85 5.81 -11.44
CA ALA A 59 2.93 6.61 -12.26
C ALA A 59 3.68 7.65 -13.10
N LEU A 60 4.60 8.39 -12.49
CA LEU A 60 5.42 9.41 -13.18
C LEU A 60 6.34 8.80 -14.26
N ARG A 61 6.68 7.52 -14.15
CA ARG A 61 7.46 6.76 -15.15
C ARG A 61 6.59 6.05 -16.20
N GLY A 62 5.27 6.28 -16.20
CA GLY A 62 4.35 5.62 -17.13
C GLY A 62 4.32 4.10 -16.97
N SER A 63 4.54 3.59 -15.75
CA SER A 63 4.68 2.16 -15.51
C SER A 63 3.32 1.46 -15.38
N TRP A 64 3.19 0.30 -16.00
CA TRP A 64 2.04 -0.60 -15.85
C TRP A 64 2.02 -1.36 -14.52
N TRP A 65 3.06 -1.21 -13.70
CA TRP A 65 3.20 -1.87 -12.39
C TRP A 65 2.52 -1.13 -11.23
N THR A 66 1.83 -0.02 -11.47
CA THR A 66 1.07 0.69 -10.42
C THR A 66 0.09 -0.19 -9.64
N PRO A 67 -0.58 -1.22 -10.22
CA PRO A 67 -1.49 -2.09 -9.47
C PRO A 67 -0.80 -3.00 -8.44
N ALA A 68 0.51 -3.25 -8.59
CA ALA A 68 1.23 -4.06 -7.62
C ALA A 68 1.29 -3.40 -6.24
N VAL A 69 1.25 -2.07 -6.17
CA VAL A 69 1.36 -1.33 -4.91
C VAL A 69 0.19 -1.61 -3.95
N PRO A 70 -1.09 -1.40 -4.31
CA PRO A 70 -2.20 -1.71 -3.41
C PRO A 70 -2.27 -3.20 -3.05
N VAL A 71 -1.85 -4.11 -3.94
CA VAL A 71 -1.76 -5.54 -3.64
C VAL A 71 -0.72 -5.82 -2.56
N VAL A 72 0.48 -5.27 -2.70
CA VAL A 72 1.55 -5.40 -1.68
C VAL A 72 1.12 -4.75 -0.37
N ALA A 73 0.45 -3.59 -0.41
CA ALA A 73 -0.08 -2.93 0.77
C ALA A 73 -1.08 -3.83 1.51
N PHE A 74 -2.05 -4.41 0.81
CA PHE A 74 -3.03 -5.30 1.43
C PHE A 74 -2.39 -6.58 1.97
N ALA A 75 -1.52 -7.22 1.18
CA ALA A 75 -0.84 -8.45 1.59
C ALA A 75 0.06 -8.24 2.82
N THR A 76 0.78 -7.11 2.90
CA THR A 76 1.61 -6.78 4.06
C THR A 76 0.75 -6.59 5.30
N TRP A 77 -0.34 -5.82 5.20
CA TRP A 77 -1.26 -5.62 6.31
C TRP A 77 -1.86 -6.94 6.80
N PHE A 78 -2.41 -7.74 5.88
CA PHE A 78 -3.04 -9.02 6.21
C PHE A 78 -2.07 -9.95 6.93
N LEU A 79 -0.84 -10.05 6.43
CA LEU A 79 0.21 -10.86 7.05
C LEU A 79 0.55 -10.34 8.45
N VAL A 80 0.80 -9.03 8.60
CA VAL A 80 1.20 -8.44 9.89
C VAL A 80 0.11 -8.63 10.94
N ILE A 81 -1.16 -8.38 10.61
CA ILE A 81 -2.27 -8.59 11.55
C ILE A 81 -2.41 -10.07 11.91
N THR A 82 -2.39 -10.96 10.91
CA THR A 82 -2.47 -12.42 11.14
C THR A 82 -1.34 -12.93 12.04
N LEU A 83 -0.11 -12.46 11.82
CA LEU A 83 1.04 -12.84 12.65
C LEU A 83 0.94 -12.21 14.05
N GLY A 84 0.48 -10.97 14.15
CA GLY A 84 0.27 -10.28 15.42
C GLY A 84 -0.74 -10.99 16.31
N GLU A 85 -1.89 -11.40 15.75
CA GLU A 85 -2.90 -12.19 16.46
C GLU A 85 -2.33 -13.54 16.94
N ARG A 86 -1.62 -14.25 16.06
CA ARG A 86 -1.13 -15.62 16.35
C ARG A 86 0.07 -15.68 17.29
N PHE A 87 1.01 -14.74 17.16
CA PHE A 87 2.32 -14.83 17.82
C PHE A 87 2.55 -13.76 18.87
N LEU A 88 1.86 -12.62 18.78
CA LEU A 88 2.01 -11.48 19.68
C LEU A 88 0.75 -11.21 20.51
N HIS A 89 -0.27 -12.04 20.34
CA HIS A 89 -1.56 -11.96 21.04
C HIS A 89 -2.24 -10.59 20.88
N TRP A 90 -2.09 -9.96 19.71
CA TRP A 90 -2.83 -8.75 19.36
C TRP A 90 -4.31 -9.09 19.24
N THR A 91 -5.15 -8.36 19.96
CA THR A 91 -6.59 -8.53 19.98
C THR A 91 -7.22 -7.21 20.37
N ALA A 92 -8.51 -7.05 20.10
CA ALA A 92 -9.26 -5.84 20.44
C ALA A 92 -9.55 -5.74 21.94
#